data_AF-A0A8T6VTG1-F1
#
_entry.id   AF-A0A8T6VTG1-F1
#
_cell.length_a   1.000
_cell.length_b   1.000
_cell.length_c   1.000
_cell.angle_alpha   90.00
_cell.angle_beta   90.00
_cell.angle_gamma   90.00
#
_symmetry.space_group_name_H-M   'P 1'
#
loop_
_entity.id
_entity.type
_entity.pdbx_description
1 polymer ?
#
loop_
_entity_poly.entity_id
_entity_poly.type
_entity_poly.pdbx_seq_one_letter_code
_entity_poly.pdbx_strand_id
1 'polypeptide(L)' 'MYPKEVKEYLRHQLKSIEESGLYKEERIICSPQGARIKVKEGEVLNLC' A
#
# COMPACT_ATOMS: atom_id res chain seq x y z
N MET A 1 -22.81 11.55 -4.58
CA MET A 1 -21.51 12.07 -4.10
C MET A 1 -21.52 12.00 -2.58
N TYR A 2 -20.47 11.48 -1.95
CA TYR A 2 -20.45 11.33 -0.48
C TYR A 2 -20.42 12.71 0.23
N PRO A 3 -20.98 12.81 1.46
CA PRO A 3 -20.88 14.02 2.27
C PRO A 3 -19.43 14.42 2.57
N LYS A 4 -19.16 15.72 2.72
CA LYS A 4 -17.80 16.24 2.96
C LYS A 4 -17.22 15.75 4.29
N GLU A 5 -18.08 15.55 5.26
CA GLU A 5 -17.79 15.10 6.62
C GLU A 5 -17.21 13.68 6.61
N VAL A 6 -17.76 12.81 5.75
CA VAL A 6 -17.24 11.44 5.56
C VAL A 6 -15.84 11.48 4.97
N LYS A 7 -15.59 12.35 3.99
CA LYS A 7 -14.25 12.51 3.40
C LYS A 7 -13.22 12.97 4.45
N GLU A 8 -13.61 13.90 5.32
CA GLU A 8 -12.72 14.41 6.36
C GLU A 8 -12.45 13.38 7.46
N TYR A 9 -13.48 12.66 7.89
CA TYR A 9 -13.34 11.53 8.80
C TYR A 9 -12.36 10.49 8.25
N LEU A 10 -12.50 10.09 6.97
CA LEU A 10 -11.60 9.12 6.34
C LEU A 10 -10.15 9.62 6.25
N ARG A 11 -9.92 10.91 6.00
CA ARG A 11 -8.57 11.49 6.02
C ARG A 11 -7.94 11.42 7.41
N HIS A 12 -8.69 11.73 8.46
CA HIS A 12 -8.21 11.59 9.83
C HIS A 12 -7.89 10.13 10.18
N GLN A 13 -8.72 9.18 9.75
CA GLN A 13 -8.44 7.75 9.94
C GLN A 13 -7.15 7.33 9.22
N LEU A 14 -6.96 7.74 7.96
CA LEU A 14 -5.74 7.45 7.20
C LEU A 14 -4.49 8.02 7.88
N LYS A 15 -4.56 9.29 8.33
CA LYS A 15 -3.48 9.94 9.06
C LYS A 15 -3.13 9.19 10.35
N SER A 16 -4.14 8.79 11.12
CA SER A 16 -3.93 8.02 12.36
C SER A 16 -3.29 6.65 12.09
N ILE A 17 -3.66 5.98 11.00
CA ILE A 17 -3.06 4.71 10.57
C ILE A 17 -1.58 4.90 10.21
N GLU A 18 -1.25 5.97 9.49
CA GLU A 18 0.13 6.34 9.14
C GLU A 18 0.98 6.67 10.37
N GLU A 19 0.48 7.53 11.28
CA GLU A 19 1.18 7.88 12.52
C GLU A 19 1.41 6.69 13.45
N SER A 20 0.52 5.69 13.41
CA SER A 20 0.66 4.44 14.18
C SER A 20 1.64 3.43 13.56
N GLY A 21 2.17 3.69 12.35
CA GLY A 21 3.01 2.74 11.61
C GLY A 21 2.25 1.53 11.06
N LEU A 22 0.92 1.58 10.99
CA LEU A 22 0.06 0.53 10.45
C LEU A 22 -0.30 0.75 8.97
N TYR A 23 0.13 1.86 8.39
CA TYR A 23 -0.08 2.14 6.97
C TYR A 23 0.73 1.17 6.11
N LYS A 24 0.05 0.54 5.15
CA LYS A 24 0.66 -0.43 4.24
C LYS A 24 1.10 0.26 2.97
N GLU A 25 2.39 0.26 2.70
CA GLU A 25 2.92 0.67 1.41
C GLU A 25 2.80 -0.47 0.40
N GLU A 26 2.46 -0.11 -0.84
CA GLU A 26 2.39 -1.06 -1.94
C GLU A 26 3.76 -1.17 -2.62
N ARG A 27 4.12 -2.41 -3.00
CA ARG A 27 5.24 -2.68 -3.91
C ARG A 27 4.68 -3.21 -5.22
N ILE A 28 4.89 -2.48 -6.31
CA ILE A 28 4.38 -2.86 -7.62
C ILE A 28 5.19 -4.01 -8.20
N ILE A 29 4.50 -5.10 -8.57
CA ILE A 29 5.08 -6.25 -9.26
C ILE A 29 4.99 -6.02 -10.77
N CYS A 30 6.13 -6.05 -11.45
CA CYS A 30 6.29 -5.75 -12.88
C CYS A 30 6.56 -7.01 -13.73
N SER A 31 6.34 -8.20 -13.18
CA SER A 31 6.50 -9.49 -13.86
C SER A 31 5.32 -10.42 -13.56
N PRO A 32 5.14 -11.53 -14.30
CA PRO A 32 4.30 -12.63 -13.85
C PRO A 32 4.69 -13.11 -12.45
N GLN A 33 3.73 -13.70 -11.74
CA GLN A 33 3.94 -14.22 -10.39
C GLN A 33 4.82 -15.47 -10.40
N GLY A 34 5.67 -15.63 -9.37
CA GLY A 34 6.55 -16.77 -9.24
C GLY A 34 7.53 -16.64 -8.07
N ALA A 35 8.45 -17.60 -7.93
CA ALA A 35 9.48 -17.54 -6.89
C ALA A 35 10.42 -16.35 -7.08
N ARG A 36 10.74 -15.97 -8.32
CA ARG A 36 11.48 -14.74 -8.65
C ARG A 36 10.52 -13.76 -9.30
N ILE A 37 10.45 -12.55 -8.76
CA ILE A 37 9.61 -11.47 -9.28
C ILE A 37 10.45 -10.21 -9.52
N LYS A 38 10.01 -9.36 -10.46
CA LYS A 38 10.57 -8.02 -10.65
C LYS A 38 9.68 -6.98 -9.98
N VAL A 39 10.32 -6.11 -9.21
CA VAL A 39 9.74 -4.91 -8.60
C VAL A 39 10.54 -3.69 -9.07
N LYS A 40 10.15 -2.48 -8.67
CA LYS A 40 10.83 -1.24 -9.10
C LYS A 40 12.33 -1.24 -8.76
N GLU A 41 12.70 -1.83 -7.64
CA GLU A 41 14.07 -1.89 -7.12
C GLU A 41 14.93 -2.98 -7.78
N GLY A 42 14.34 -3.90 -8.54
CA GLY A 42 15.04 -5.00 -9.21
C GLY A 42 14.35 -6.36 -9.09
N GLU A 43 15.11 -7.42 -9.29
CA GLU A 43 14.63 -8.80 -9.10
C GLU A 43 14.80 -9.24 -7.65
N VAL A 44 13.76 -9.85 -7.07
CA VAL A 44 13.76 -10.40 -5.71
C VAL A 44 13.20 -11.82 -5.69
N LEU A 45 13.57 -12.59 -4.66
CA LEU A 45 12.91 -13.86 -4.34
C LEU A 45 11.65 -13.57 -3.50
N ASN A 46 10.49 -14.03 -3.97
CA ASN A 46 9.23 -13.87 -3.27
C ASN A 46 9.09 -14.96 -2.18
N LEU A 47 9.03 -14.54 -0.91
CA LEU A 47 8.97 -15.42 0.28
C LEU A 47 7.78 -15.10 1.19
N CYS A 48 6.73 -14.46 0.64
CA CYS A 48 5.50 -14.16 1.35
C CYS A 48 4.27 -14.78 0.69
#